data_AF-A0A4Q5SFI9-F1
#
_entry.id   AF-A0A4Q5SFI9-F1
#
_cell.length_a   1.000
_cell.length_b   1.000
_cell.length_c   1.000
_cell.angle_alpha   90.00
_cell.angle_beta   90.00
_cell.angle_gamma   90.00
#
_symmetry.space_group_name_H-M   'P 1'
#
loop_
_entity.id
_entity.type
_entity.pdbx_description
1 polymer ?
#
loop_
_entity_poly.entity_id
_entity_poly.type
_entity_poly.pdbx_seq_one_letter_code
_entity_poly.pdbx_strand_id
1 'polypeptide(L)'
;MRKMKKMLFAACTAALLSSSAFGQSADDLKRQSIQTSYLLALGKKATQAEVNYWMGQTINGDMVKTLYENHRTWLQGNPEVKKDMIRRSFKNSYGRTPSDSEVNTNMQKNWTYTDWMNNHSAWLKKTPGDYENAVRFAYQNVVSRQPSSTELTYWKGKGAMAYYVVASCVEQCKKSGNSSNCASNVFSASSRFADAIEVAPKVAASASGIIGSAAGNVIAPGGGNVIAPGGANVIAAGSMN
;
A
#
# COMPACT_ATOMS: atom_id res chain seq x y z
N MET A 1 80.67 -0.63 -24.22
CA MET A 1 79.87 -0.75 -22.98
C MET A 1 78.90 0.42 -22.87
N ARG A 2 77.58 0.17 -23.01
CA ARG A 2 76.49 0.83 -22.25
C ARG A 2 75.16 0.30 -22.77
N LYS A 3 74.53 -0.58 -21.99
CA LYS A 3 73.17 -1.08 -22.21
C LYS A 3 72.19 0.03 -21.78
N MET A 4 71.38 0.56 -22.70
CA MET A 4 70.22 1.38 -22.34
C MET A 4 68.99 0.47 -22.18
N LYS A 5 68.57 0.28 -20.92
CA LYS A 5 67.31 -0.35 -20.55
C LYS A 5 66.17 0.58 -20.97
N LYS A 6 65.30 0.14 -21.88
CA LYS A 6 64.01 0.78 -22.15
C LYS A 6 63.07 0.42 -20.98
N MET A 7 62.77 1.39 -20.12
CA MET A 7 61.70 1.27 -19.12
C MET A 7 60.36 1.42 -19.84
N LEU A 8 59.52 0.37 -19.78
CA LEU A 8 58.10 0.49 -20.10
C LEU A 8 57.42 1.26 -18.96
N PHE A 9 56.85 2.42 -19.27
CA PHE A 9 55.86 3.08 -18.43
C PHE A 9 54.51 2.41 -18.65
N ALA A 10 54.04 1.64 -17.66
CA ALA A 10 52.68 1.15 -17.62
C ALA A 10 51.77 2.28 -17.10
N ALA A 11 51.04 2.93 -18.00
CA ALA A 11 50.00 3.88 -17.65
C ALA A 11 48.76 3.11 -17.16
N CYS A 12 48.63 2.97 -15.83
CA CYS A 12 47.41 2.48 -15.19
C CYS A 12 46.31 3.53 -15.36
N THR A 13 45.46 3.34 -16.38
CA THR A 13 44.28 4.17 -16.60
C THR A 13 43.23 3.73 -15.60
N ALA A 14 43.11 4.46 -14.49
CA ALA A 14 42.02 4.28 -13.54
C ALA A 14 40.71 4.72 -14.22
N ALA A 15 39.96 3.76 -14.76
CA ALA A 15 38.58 3.97 -15.15
C ALA A 15 37.76 4.19 -13.88
N LEU A 16 37.55 5.46 -13.51
CA LEU A 16 36.52 5.86 -12.56
C LEU A 16 35.16 5.50 -13.16
N LEU A 17 34.69 4.28 -12.87
CA LEU A 17 33.30 3.89 -13.05
C LEU A 17 32.45 4.82 -12.18
N SER A 18 31.96 5.89 -12.79
CA SER A 18 30.94 6.75 -12.20
C SER A 18 29.66 5.92 -12.19
N SER A 19 29.40 5.24 -11.07
CA SER A 19 28.09 4.71 -10.76
C SER A 19 27.14 5.91 -10.63
N SER A 20 26.58 6.35 -11.76
CA SER A 20 25.47 7.29 -11.78
C SER A 20 24.30 6.60 -11.08
N ALA A 21 24.18 6.83 -9.78
CA ALA A 21 22.95 6.63 -9.05
C ALA A 21 21.87 7.41 -9.81
N PHE A 22 21.00 6.71 -10.52
CA PHE A 22 19.85 7.29 -11.20
C PHE A 22 18.91 7.86 -10.13
N GLY A 23 19.17 9.09 -9.70
CA GLY A 23 18.27 9.82 -8.82
C GLY A 23 16.93 10.00 -9.51
N GLN A 24 15.84 9.62 -8.84
CA GLN A 24 14.49 9.92 -9.32
C GLN A 24 14.32 11.44 -9.49
N SER A 25 13.66 11.84 -10.58
CA SER A 25 13.42 13.25 -10.85
C SER A 25 12.53 13.87 -9.77
N ALA A 26 12.66 15.18 -9.55
CA ALA A 26 11.80 15.90 -8.60
C ALA A 26 10.31 15.77 -8.97
N ASP A 27 9.99 15.73 -10.27
CA ASP A 27 8.63 15.55 -10.77
C ASP A 27 8.09 14.14 -10.49
N ASP A 28 8.93 13.10 -10.57
CA ASP A 28 8.53 11.73 -10.22
C ASP A 28 8.20 11.63 -8.72
N LEU A 29 9.06 12.19 -7.87
CA LEU A 29 8.83 12.26 -6.43
C LEU A 29 7.54 13.03 -6.10
N LYS A 30 7.28 14.12 -6.83
CA LYS A 30 6.07 14.93 -6.70
C LYS A 30 4.83 14.12 -7.07
N ARG A 31 4.85 13.44 -8.23
CA ARG A 31 3.76 12.57 -8.71
C ARG A 31 3.47 11.42 -7.73
N GLN A 32 4.50 10.76 -7.24
CA GLN A 32 4.36 9.69 -6.23
C GLN A 32 3.77 10.22 -4.93
N SER A 33 4.18 11.41 -4.49
CA SER A 33 3.65 12.04 -3.27
C SER A 33 2.16 12.36 -3.41
N ILE A 34 1.73 12.85 -4.57
CA ILE A 34 0.32 13.08 -4.89
C ILE A 34 -0.45 11.75 -4.82
N GLN A 35 -0.02 10.74 -5.58
CA GLN A 35 -0.67 9.42 -5.59
C GLN A 35 -0.77 8.81 -4.17
N THR A 36 0.28 8.95 -3.38
CA THR A 36 0.34 8.49 -1.99
C THR A 36 -0.68 9.19 -1.11
N SER A 37 -0.75 10.53 -1.18
CA SER A 37 -1.72 11.29 -0.38
C SER A 37 -3.17 10.90 -0.70
N TYR A 38 -3.50 10.66 -1.97
CA TYR A 38 -4.84 10.21 -2.39
C TYR A 38 -5.16 8.80 -1.89
N LEU A 39 -4.19 7.88 -1.96
CA LEU A 39 -4.39 6.52 -1.47
C LEU A 39 -4.61 6.50 0.05
N LEU A 40 -3.81 7.26 0.80
CA LEU A 40 -3.94 7.36 2.26
C LEU A 40 -5.21 8.08 2.70
N ALA A 41 -5.53 9.22 2.07
CA ALA A 41 -6.64 10.03 2.50
C ALA A 41 -8.00 9.52 2.00
N LEU A 42 -8.05 9.02 0.76
CA LEU A 42 -9.29 8.73 0.03
C LEU A 42 -9.42 7.26 -0.39
N GLY A 43 -8.37 6.45 -0.23
CA GLY A 43 -8.38 5.04 -0.62
C GLY A 43 -8.43 4.82 -2.13
N LYS A 44 -8.10 5.82 -2.95
CA LYS A 44 -8.03 5.69 -4.42
C LYS A 44 -6.73 6.26 -4.95
N LYS A 45 -6.36 5.84 -6.16
CA LYS A 45 -5.35 6.55 -6.95
C LYS A 45 -5.89 7.90 -7.41
N ALA A 46 -5.01 8.89 -7.51
CA ALA A 46 -5.33 10.17 -8.13
C ALA A 46 -5.51 9.95 -9.64
N THR A 47 -6.56 10.55 -10.20
CA THR A 47 -6.75 10.66 -11.65
C THR A 47 -5.67 11.55 -12.25
N GLN A 48 -5.45 11.45 -13.57
CA GLN A 48 -4.46 12.29 -14.24
C GLN A 48 -4.78 13.80 -14.11
N ALA A 49 -6.07 14.18 -14.09
CA ALA A 49 -6.49 15.56 -13.88
C ALA A 49 -6.12 16.06 -12.47
N GLU A 50 -6.37 15.24 -11.45
CA GLU A 50 -5.97 15.53 -10.06
C GLU A 50 -4.44 15.65 -9.93
N VAL A 51 -3.69 14.76 -10.59
CA VAL A 51 -2.23 14.86 -10.62
C VAL A 51 -1.79 16.17 -11.28
N ASN A 52 -2.32 16.50 -12.46
CA ASN A 52 -1.95 17.72 -13.19
C ASN A 52 -2.25 18.97 -12.36
N TYR A 53 -3.40 19.00 -11.67
CA TYR A 53 -3.75 20.10 -10.76
C TYR A 53 -2.66 20.31 -9.70
N TRP A 54 -2.27 19.26 -8.98
CA TRP A 54 -1.27 19.36 -7.91
C TRP A 54 0.17 19.53 -8.42
N MET A 55 0.47 19.08 -9.64
CA MET A 55 1.76 19.35 -10.28
C MET A 55 1.96 20.85 -10.51
N GLY A 56 0.89 21.61 -10.79
CA GLY A 56 0.92 23.06 -10.92
C GLY A 56 0.97 23.84 -9.60
N GLN A 57 0.77 23.18 -8.45
CA GLN A 57 0.78 23.84 -7.14
C GLN A 57 2.19 23.86 -6.52
N THR A 58 2.50 24.94 -5.83
CA THR A 58 3.65 25.01 -4.92
C THR A 58 3.22 24.57 -3.54
N ILE A 59 3.81 23.48 -3.04
CA ILE A 59 3.53 22.93 -1.72
C ILE A 59 4.82 22.96 -0.92
N ASN A 60 4.80 23.69 0.20
CA ASN A 60 5.95 23.81 1.09
C ASN A 60 5.96 22.66 2.12
N GLY A 61 7.14 22.13 2.41
CA GLY A 61 7.33 21.10 3.44
C GLY A 61 7.11 19.68 2.92
N ASP A 62 6.67 18.79 3.81
CA ASP A 62 6.38 17.40 3.47
C ASP A 62 5.10 17.33 2.63
N MET A 63 5.26 17.02 1.35
CA MET A 63 4.17 17.01 0.38
C MET A 63 3.10 15.95 0.67
N VAL A 64 3.47 14.73 1.08
CA VAL A 64 2.47 13.67 1.33
C VAL A 64 1.63 14.06 2.53
N LYS A 65 2.27 14.50 3.62
CA LYS A 65 1.58 14.92 4.84
C LYS A 65 0.69 16.15 4.60
N THR A 66 1.22 17.15 3.91
CA THR A 66 0.47 18.38 3.61
C THR A 66 -0.76 18.08 2.75
N LEU A 67 -0.60 17.28 1.70
CA LEU A 67 -1.74 16.89 0.86
C LEU A 67 -2.74 16.00 1.60
N TYR A 68 -2.28 15.10 2.45
CA TYR A 68 -3.15 14.27 3.28
C TYR A 68 -4.06 15.10 4.19
N GLU A 69 -3.52 16.13 4.87
CA GLU A 69 -4.32 17.03 5.71
C GLU A 69 -5.25 17.93 4.88
N ASN A 70 -4.80 18.37 3.69
CA ASN A 70 -5.67 19.08 2.75
C ASN A 70 -6.88 18.22 2.33
N HIS A 71 -6.65 16.95 2.00
CA HIS A 71 -7.72 16.01 1.65
C HIS A 71 -8.67 15.75 2.83
N ARG A 72 -8.13 15.59 4.04
CA ARG A 72 -8.94 15.45 5.27
C ARG A 72 -9.88 16.64 5.45
N THR A 73 -9.37 17.86 5.27
CA THR A 73 -10.18 19.09 5.38
C THR A 73 -11.21 19.15 4.27
N TRP A 74 -10.80 18.89 3.02
CA TRP A 74 -11.66 18.92 1.84
C TRP A 74 -12.81 17.90 1.93
N LEU A 75 -12.60 16.72 2.50
CA LEU A 75 -13.64 15.70 2.70
C LEU A 75 -14.86 16.21 3.49
N GLN A 76 -14.70 17.24 4.34
CA GLN A 76 -15.79 17.80 5.12
C GLN A 76 -16.81 18.55 4.24
N GLY A 77 -16.33 19.19 3.17
CA GLY A 77 -17.17 19.90 2.20
C GLY A 77 -17.66 19.03 1.04
N ASN A 78 -17.24 17.76 0.95
CA ASN A 78 -17.46 16.90 -0.21
C ASN A 78 -18.13 15.58 0.20
N PRO A 79 -19.43 15.61 0.53
CA PRO A 79 -20.12 14.48 1.14
C PRO A 79 -20.16 13.23 0.25
N GLU A 80 -20.32 13.37 -1.07
CA GLU A 80 -20.36 12.21 -1.97
C GLU A 80 -19.01 11.49 -2.03
N VAL A 81 -17.90 12.24 -2.06
CA VAL A 81 -16.56 11.65 -2.05
C VAL A 81 -16.28 10.95 -0.72
N LYS A 82 -16.79 11.51 0.38
CA LYS A 82 -16.71 10.91 1.71
C LYS A 82 -17.52 9.60 1.78
N LYS A 83 -18.74 9.56 1.24
CA LYS A 83 -19.54 8.33 1.14
C LYS A 83 -18.80 7.24 0.36
N ASP A 84 -18.21 7.58 -0.77
CA ASP A 84 -17.46 6.63 -1.60
C ASP A 84 -16.22 6.08 -0.87
N MET A 85 -15.49 6.95 -0.18
CA MET A 85 -14.36 6.53 0.67
C MET A 85 -14.80 5.58 1.79
N ILE A 86 -15.91 5.88 2.47
CA ILE A 86 -16.47 4.99 3.51
C ILE A 86 -16.82 3.64 2.89
N ARG A 87 -17.59 3.60 1.79
CA ARG A 87 -17.97 2.35 1.11
C ARG A 87 -16.73 1.54 0.69
N ARG A 88 -15.69 2.20 0.19
CA ARG A 88 -14.44 1.55 -0.17
C ARG A 88 -13.72 0.95 1.04
N SER A 89 -13.68 1.66 2.17
CA SER A 89 -13.08 1.12 3.41
C SER A 89 -13.79 -0.15 3.87
N PHE A 90 -15.13 -0.21 3.82
CA PHE A 90 -15.90 -1.40 4.17
C PHE A 90 -15.64 -2.56 3.22
N LYS A 91 -15.59 -2.29 1.91
CA LYS A 91 -15.27 -3.31 0.90
C LYS A 91 -13.86 -3.87 1.12
N ASN A 92 -12.89 -3.02 1.41
CA ASN A 92 -11.50 -3.44 1.58
C ASN A 92 -11.27 -4.16 2.92
N SER A 93 -11.95 -3.76 4.00
CA SER A 93 -11.83 -4.39 5.32
C SER A 93 -12.66 -5.65 5.47
N TYR A 94 -13.90 -5.66 4.98
CA TYR A 94 -14.88 -6.71 5.26
C TYR A 94 -15.29 -7.51 4.02
N GLY A 95 -14.98 -7.06 2.81
CA GLY A 95 -15.42 -7.73 1.58
C GLY A 95 -16.88 -7.51 1.23
N ARG A 96 -17.57 -6.58 1.91
CA ARG A 96 -18.99 -6.26 1.70
C ARG A 96 -19.23 -4.78 1.47
N THR A 97 -20.38 -4.47 0.88
CA THR A 97 -20.91 -3.11 0.77
C THR A 97 -21.64 -2.75 2.06
N PRO A 98 -21.39 -1.57 2.69
CA PRO A 98 -22.16 -1.14 3.85
C PRO A 98 -23.57 -0.72 3.42
N SER A 99 -24.51 -0.83 4.35
CA SER A 99 -25.85 -0.24 4.20
C SER A 99 -25.77 1.29 4.21
N ASP A 100 -26.78 1.97 3.66
CA ASP A 100 -26.83 3.43 3.70
C ASP A 100 -26.92 3.97 5.14
N SER A 101 -27.54 3.22 6.06
CA SER A 101 -27.55 3.57 7.50
C SER A 101 -26.15 3.53 8.10
N GLU A 102 -25.34 2.51 7.79
CA GLU A 102 -23.94 2.45 8.20
C GLU A 102 -23.15 3.61 7.60
N VAL A 103 -23.35 3.93 6.32
CA VAL A 103 -22.68 5.08 5.68
C VAL A 103 -23.07 6.37 6.40
N ASN A 104 -24.36 6.64 6.57
CA ASN A 104 -24.86 7.88 7.19
C ASN A 104 -24.39 8.06 8.64
N THR A 105 -24.36 6.97 9.42
CA THR A 105 -23.81 6.99 10.79
C THR A 105 -22.33 7.39 10.79
N ASN A 106 -21.57 6.89 9.82
CA ASN A 106 -20.13 7.13 9.71
C ASN A 106 -19.79 8.49 9.07
N MET A 107 -20.73 9.14 8.38
CA MET A 107 -20.56 10.47 7.79
C MET A 107 -20.25 11.57 8.81
N GLN A 108 -20.62 11.38 10.09
CA GLN A 108 -20.34 12.36 11.15
C GLN A 108 -18.86 12.39 11.56
N LYS A 109 -18.08 11.38 11.20
CA LYS A 109 -16.66 11.30 11.59
C LYS A 109 -15.77 12.06 10.63
N ASN A 110 -14.82 12.84 11.13
CA ASN A 110 -13.79 13.48 10.31
C ASN A 110 -12.59 12.55 10.09
N TRP A 111 -12.84 11.39 9.50
CA TRP A 111 -11.86 10.33 9.29
C TRP A 111 -11.46 10.23 7.83
N THR A 112 -10.19 10.01 7.56
CA THR A 112 -9.68 9.63 6.24
C THR A 112 -9.84 8.12 6.01
N TYR A 113 -9.49 7.65 4.81
CA TYR A 113 -9.43 6.23 4.50
C TYR A 113 -8.50 5.46 5.46
N THR A 114 -7.30 5.96 5.74
CA THR A 114 -6.39 5.35 6.72
C THR A 114 -7.04 5.25 8.10
N ASP A 115 -7.71 6.30 8.57
CA ASP A 115 -8.41 6.30 9.86
C ASP A 115 -9.51 5.20 9.89
N TRP A 116 -10.26 5.03 8.80
CA TRP A 116 -11.26 3.95 8.67
C TRP A 116 -10.64 2.56 8.68
N MET A 117 -9.58 2.34 7.91
CA MET A 117 -8.91 1.04 7.84
C MET A 117 -8.38 0.61 9.21
N ASN A 118 -7.86 1.57 9.99
CA ASN A 118 -7.37 1.33 11.35
C ASN A 118 -8.49 0.91 12.29
N ASN A 119 -9.61 1.65 12.25
CA ASN A 119 -10.78 1.32 13.05
C ASN A 119 -11.35 -0.05 12.69
N HIS A 120 -11.51 -0.36 11.40
CA HIS A 120 -12.05 -1.64 10.94
C HIS A 120 -11.12 -2.80 11.31
N SER A 121 -9.81 -2.62 11.19
CA SER A 121 -8.83 -3.63 11.59
C SER A 121 -8.83 -3.87 13.10
N ALA A 122 -8.99 -2.82 13.91
CA ALA A 122 -9.18 -2.96 15.35
C ALA A 122 -10.50 -3.68 15.69
N TRP A 123 -11.57 -3.44 14.93
CA TRP A 123 -12.85 -4.14 15.07
C TRP A 123 -12.72 -5.63 14.75
N LEU A 124 -12.10 -5.98 13.62
CA LEU A 124 -11.90 -7.38 13.21
C LEU A 124 -11.13 -8.20 14.25
N LYS A 125 -10.18 -7.58 14.97
CA LYS A 125 -9.46 -8.22 16.09
C LYS A 125 -10.36 -8.52 17.28
N LYS A 126 -11.37 -7.68 17.54
CA LYS A 126 -12.29 -7.79 18.67
C LYS A 126 -13.52 -8.65 18.35
N THR A 127 -13.84 -8.83 17.08
CA THR A 127 -15.04 -9.53 16.61
C THR A 127 -14.68 -10.70 15.70
N PRO A 128 -14.32 -11.88 16.26
CA PRO A 128 -13.86 -13.03 15.47
C PRO A 128 -14.86 -13.52 14.40
N GLY A 129 -16.16 -13.36 14.64
CA GLY A 129 -17.20 -13.70 13.67
C GLY A 129 -17.13 -12.83 12.40
N ASP A 130 -16.87 -11.54 12.54
CA ASP A 130 -16.72 -10.63 11.40
C ASP A 130 -15.43 -10.91 10.63
N TYR A 131 -14.35 -11.27 11.33
CA TYR A 131 -13.12 -11.70 10.67
C TYR A 131 -13.30 -13.02 9.91
N GLU A 132 -13.99 -14.00 10.49
CA GLU A 132 -14.35 -15.22 9.78
C GLU A 132 -15.18 -14.94 8.52
N ASN A 133 -16.16 -14.04 8.59
CA ASN A 133 -16.93 -13.62 7.42
C ASN A 133 -16.05 -12.96 6.34
N ALA A 134 -15.10 -12.09 6.72
CA ALA A 134 -14.14 -11.51 5.79
C ALA A 134 -13.30 -12.59 5.08
N VAL A 135 -12.84 -13.62 5.81
CA VAL A 135 -12.13 -14.77 5.21
C VAL A 135 -13.05 -15.53 4.26
N ARG A 136 -14.29 -15.82 4.65
CA ARG A 136 -15.27 -16.52 3.79
C ARG A 136 -15.55 -15.76 2.49
N PHE A 137 -15.73 -14.44 2.56
CA PHE A 137 -15.90 -13.62 1.37
C PHE A 137 -14.67 -13.66 0.47
N ALA A 138 -13.45 -13.65 1.03
CA ALA A 138 -12.22 -13.72 0.23
C ALA A 138 -12.18 -15.02 -0.59
N TYR A 139 -12.47 -16.15 0.04
CA TYR A 139 -12.52 -17.44 -0.65
C TYR A 139 -13.62 -17.49 -1.71
N GLN A 140 -14.83 -17.02 -1.38
CA GLN A 140 -15.95 -16.99 -2.31
C GLN A 140 -15.63 -16.14 -3.57
N ASN A 141 -14.97 -15.00 -3.39
CA ASN A 141 -14.67 -14.07 -4.48
C ASN A 141 -13.44 -14.45 -5.31
N VAL A 142 -12.53 -15.27 -4.79
CA VAL A 142 -11.28 -15.62 -5.47
C VAL A 142 -11.33 -17.02 -6.08
N VAL A 143 -11.74 -18.01 -5.28
CA VAL A 143 -11.74 -19.44 -5.64
C VAL A 143 -13.13 -20.05 -5.71
N SER A 144 -14.19 -19.24 -5.54
CA SER A 144 -15.60 -19.65 -5.72
C SER A 144 -16.03 -20.83 -4.85
N ARG A 145 -15.46 -20.95 -3.65
CA ARG A 145 -15.84 -21.93 -2.63
C ARG A 145 -15.72 -21.33 -1.23
N GLN A 146 -16.22 -22.03 -0.23
CA GLN A 146 -15.93 -21.71 1.17
C GLN A 146 -14.54 -22.20 1.58
N PRO A 147 -13.89 -21.55 2.57
CA PRO A 147 -12.67 -22.09 3.16
C PRO A 147 -13.00 -23.38 3.92
N SER A 148 -12.08 -24.35 3.89
CA SER A 148 -12.14 -25.52 4.76
C SER A 148 -11.92 -25.13 6.23
N SER A 149 -12.20 -26.05 7.16
CA SER A 149 -11.90 -25.86 8.58
C SER A 149 -10.40 -25.63 8.83
N THR A 150 -9.53 -26.32 8.10
CA THR A 150 -8.07 -26.16 8.16
C THR A 150 -7.63 -24.76 7.70
N GLU A 151 -8.17 -24.28 6.57
CA GLU A 151 -7.87 -22.94 6.05
C GLU A 151 -8.38 -21.86 7.01
N LEU A 152 -9.58 -22.02 7.54
CA LEU A 152 -10.13 -21.08 8.51
C LEU A 152 -9.29 -21.05 9.81
N THR A 153 -8.83 -22.21 10.27
CA THR A 153 -7.92 -22.34 11.42
C THR A 153 -6.60 -21.63 11.14
N TYR A 154 -6.04 -21.81 9.94
CA TYR A 154 -4.83 -21.11 9.51
C TYR A 154 -5.00 -19.59 9.60
N TRP A 155 -6.07 -19.04 9.02
CA TRP A 155 -6.31 -17.59 9.01
C TRP A 155 -6.55 -17.02 10.42
N LYS A 156 -7.22 -17.76 11.30
CA LYS A 156 -7.38 -17.40 12.71
C LYS A 156 -6.03 -17.37 13.43
N GLY A 157 -5.14 -18.33 13.16
CA GLY A 157 -3.79 -18.39 13.73
C GLY A 157 -2.84 -17.26 13.28
N LYS A 158 -3.14 -16.56 12.19
CA LYS A 158 -2.36 -15.39 11.72
C LYS A 158 -2.76 -14.06 12.38
N GLY A 159 -3.82 -14.06 13.19
CA GLY A 159 -4.45 -12.83 13.67
C GLY A 159 -5.36 -12.20 12.64
N ALA A 160 -6.23 -11.30 13.09
CA ALA A 160 -7.24 -10.70 12.22
C ALA A 160 -6.62 -9.73 11.20
N MET A 161 -7.06 -9.86 9.95
CA MET A 161 -6.62 -9.06 8.81
C MET A 161 -7.80 -8.57 8.00
N ALA A 162 -7.61 -7.44 7.32
CA ALA A 162 -8.59 -6.94 6.37
C ALA A 162 -8.81 -7.93 5.21
N TYR A 163 -10.04 -7.96 4.71
CA TYR A 163 -10.47 -8.77 3.56
C TYR A 163 -9.49 -8.68 2.39
N TYR A 164 -9.04 -7.49 2.01
CA TYR A 164 -8.16 -7.33 0.86
C TYR A 164 -6.84 -8.09 0.99
N VAL A 165 -6.30 -8.22 2.21
CA VAL A 165 -5.06 -8.97 2.49
C VAL A 165 -5.31 -10.46 2.24
N VAL A 166 -6.36 -10.99 2.87
CA VAL A 166 -6.75 -12.41 2.72
C VAL A 166 -7.04 -12.73 1.27
N ALA A 167 -7.86 -11.91 0.59
CA ALA A 167 -8.21 -12.09 -0.81
C ALA A 167 -6.98 -12.08 -1.73
N SER A 168 -6.00 -11.21 -1.47
CA SER A 168 -4.77 -11.14 -2.25
C SER A 168 -3.88 -12.37 -2.06
N CYS A 169 -3.77 -12.88 -0.83
CA CYS A 169 -3.04 -14.11 -0.55
C CYS A 169 -3.71 -15.35 -1.17
N VAL A 170 -5.04 -15.44 -1.09
CA VAL A 170 -5.81 -16.50 -1.75
C VAL A 170 -5.67 -16.41 -3.27
N GLU A 171 -5.62 -15.19 -3.83
CA GLU A 171 -5.42 -14.99 -5.27
C GLU A 171 -4.03 -15.47 -5.70
N GLN A 172 -3.00 -15.17 -4.92
CA GLN A 172 -1.65 -15.62 -5.19
C GLN A 172 -1.52 -17.15 -5.11
N CYS A 173 -2.15 -17.77 -4.12
CA CYS A 173 -2.25 -19.22 -4.03
C CYS A 173 -2.93 -19.84 -5.27
N LYS A 174 -4.04 -19.24 -5.71
CA LYS A 174 -4.74 -19.69 -6.93
C LYS A 174 -3.81 -19.60 -8.14
N LYS A 175 -3.06 -18.51 -8.27
CA LYS A 175 -2.09 -18.28 -9.36
C LYS A 175 -0.93 -19.28 -9.32
N SER A 176 -0.53 -19.78 -8.14
CA SER A 176 0.50 -20.81 -8.00
C SER A 176 0.00 -22.24 -8.27
N GLY A 177 -1.26 -22.42 -8.69
CA GLY A 177 -1.84 -23.71 -9.04
C GLY A 177 -2.38 -24.53 -7.87
N ASN A 178 -2.32 -24.04 -6.62
CA ASN A 178 -2.76 -24.79 -5.43
C ASN A 178 -4.14 -24.34 -4.93
N SER A 179 -5.17 -24.39 -5.79
CA SER A 179 -6.52 -23.92 -5.41
C SER A 179 -7.21 -24.75 -4.31
N SER A 180 -6.70 -25.96 -4.00
CA SER A 180 -7.20 -26.87 -2.97
C SER A 180 -6.84 -26.46 -1.54
N ASN A 181 -5.73 -25.74 -1.34
CA ASN A 181 -5.31 -25.28 -0.01
C ASN A 181 -4.65 -23.89 -0.09
N CYS A 182 -5.44 -22.85 0.12
CA CYS A 182 -5.02 -21.46 -0.02
C CYS A 182 -4.68 -20.73 1.28
N ALA A 183 -4.08 -21.47 2.19
CA ALA A 183 -3.37 -20.95 3.36
C ALA A 183 -1.97 -20.41 2.99
N SER A 184 -1.92 -19.28 2.28
CA SER A 184 -0.65 -18.62 1.87
C SER A 184 -0.45 -17.29 2.59
N ASN A 185 0.80 -16.97 2.90
CA ASN A 185 1.21 -15.66 3.41
C ASN A 185 1.78 -14.75 2.31
N VAL A 186 1.74 -15.18 1.05
CA VAL A 186 2.30 -14.43 -0.07
C VAL A 186 1.26 -13.43 -0.58
N PHE A 187 1.43 -12.17 -0.20
CA PHE A 187 0.67 -11.06 -0.73
C PHE A 187 1.25 -10.62 -2.08
N SER A 188 0.37 -10.29 -3.04
CA SER A 188 0.77 -9.69 -4.31
C SER A 188 0.29 -8.25 -4.42
N ALA A 189 1.23 -7.35 -4.69
CA ALA A 189 0.99 -5.96 -5.07
C ALA A 189 0.11 -5.81 -6.32
N SER A 190 0.13 -6.81 -7.20
CA SER A 190 -0.67 -6.84 -8.43
C SER A 190 -2.04 -7.52 -8.24
N SER A 191 -2.44 -7.74 -6.99
CA SER A 191 -3.76 -8.29 -6.67
C SER A 191 -4.87 -7.33 -7.10
N ARG A 192 -5.93 -7.87 -7.73
CA ARG A 192 -7.11 -7.07 -8.10
C ARG A 192 -7.90 -6.55 -6.88
N PHE A 193 -7.56 -7.02 -5.69
CA PHE A 193 -8.21 -6.61 -4.44
C PHE A 193 -7.44 -5.51 -3.71
N ALA A 194 -6.24 -5.15 -4.17
CA ALA A 194 -5.40 -4.16 -3.53
C ALA A 194 -5.06 -3.04 -4.51
N ASP A 195 -5.27 -1.80 -4.08
CA ASP A 195 -4.63 -0.65 -4.71
C ASP A 195 -3.23 -0.49 -4.09
N ALA A 196 -2.22 -0.57 -4.95
CA ALA A 196 -0.84 -0.32 -4.59
C ALA A 196 -0.22 0.70 -5.54
N ILE A 197 0.69 1.49 -4.99
CA ILE A 197 1.53 2.44 -5.73
C ILE A 197 2.99 2.14 -5.40
N GLU A 198 3.83 2.26 -6.42
CA GLU A 198 5.27 2.20 -6.28
C GLU A 198 5.82 3.62 -6.04
N VAL A 199 6.70 3.80 -5.05
CA VAL A 199 7.18 5.10 -4.59
C VAL A 199 8.67 5.11 -4.29
N ALA A 200 9.27 6.27 -4.09
CA ALA A 200 10.64 6.38 -3.62
C ALA A 200 10.72 6.10 -2.11
N PRO A 201 11.88 5.65 -1.60
CA PRO A 201 12.12 5.58 -0.15
C PRO A 201 11.74 6.86 0.61
N LYS A 202 11.99 8.04 0.02
CA LYS A 202 11.63 9.34 0.61
C LYS A 202 10.11 9.53 0.78
N VAL A 203 9.32 9.13 -0.23
CA VAL A 203 7.86 9.23 -0.20
C VAL A 203 7.28 8.18 0.76
N ALA A 204 7.85 6.97 0.75
CA ALA A 204 7.55 5.90 1.69
C ALA A 204 7.77 6.33 3.16
N ALA A 205 8.89 6.97 3.47
CA ALA A 205 9.19 7.47 4.81
C ALA A 205 8.21 8.54 5.29
N SER A 206 7.69 9.38 4.39
CA SER A 206 6.64 10.33 4.74
C SER A 206 5.31 9.62 5.00
N ALA A 207 4.93 8.67 4.14
CA ALA A 207 3.70 7.89 4.28
C ALA A 207 3.65 7.13 5.61
N SER A 208 4.76 6.54 6.06
CA SER A 208 4.81 5.80 7.33
C SER A 208 4.51 6.69 8.54
N GLY A 209 4.92 7.96 8.51
CA GLY A 209 4.60 8.95 9.54
C GLY A 209 3.10 9.26 9.67
N ILE A 210 2.31 9.04 8.62
CA ILE A 210 0.85 9.23 8.61
C ILE A 210 0.14 7.97 9.07
N ILE A 211 0.57 6.81 8.57
CA ILE A 211 -0.07 5.53 8.86
C ILE A 211 0.05 5.21 10.36
N GLY A 212 1.20 5.50 10.98
CA GLY A 212 1.46 5.12 12.36
C GLY A 212 1.72 3.62 12.52
N SER A 213 2.16 3.19 13.71
CA SER A 213 2.63 1.82 13.96
C SER A 213 1.54 0.73 13.94
N ALA A 214 0.24 1.10 13.92
CA ALA A 214 -0.88 0.17 14.15
C ALA A 214 -1.68 -0.23 12.89
N ALA A 215 -1.28 0.25 11.71
CA ALA A 215 -2.25 0.68 10.71
C ALA A 215 -1.95 0.36 9.23
N GLY A 216 -0.71 0.04 8.85
CA GLY A 216 -0.42 -0.21 7.43
C GLY A 216 1.07 -0.27 7.11
N ASN A 217 1.37 -0.97 6.02
CA ASN A 217 2.74 -1.32 5.63
C ASN A 217 3.28 -0.34 4.60
N VAL A 218 4.54 0.05 4.79
CA VAL A 218 5.38 0.63 3.76
C VAL A 218 6.44 -0.40 3.41
N ILE A 219 6.41 -0.94 2.20
CA ILE A 219 7.40 -1.93 1.74
C ILE A 219 8.53 -1.15 1.07
N ALA A 220 9.72 -1.07 1.67
CA ALA A 220 10.91 -0.49 1.05
C ALA A 220 11.94 -1.58 0.71
N PRO A 221 12.35 -1.76 -0.56
CA PRO A 221 13.41 -2.70 -0.89
C PRO A 221 14.74 -2.26 -0.25
N GLY A 222 15.40 -3.16 0.48
CA GLY A 222 16.64 -2.88 1.22
C GLY A 222 16.46 -2.64 2.72
N GLY A 223 15.24 -2.49 3.21
CA GLY A 223 14.87 -2.62 4.62
C GLY A 223 14.03 -3.88 4.81
N GLY A 224 14.34 -4.71 5.80
CA GLY A 224 13.68 -6.01 6.02
C GLY A 224 12.15 -5.94 5.87
N ASN A 225 11.62 -6.83 5.06
CA ASN A 225 10.19 -7.03 4.78
C ASN A 225 9.31 -6.79 6.03
N VAL A 226 8.21 -6.04 5.90
CA VAL A 226 7.14 -6.13 6.91
C VAL A 226 5.77 -6.21 6.25
N ILE A 227 5.20 -7.41 6.37
CA ILE A 227 3.77 -7.70 6.27
C ILE A 227 3.22 -7.59 7.69
N ALA A 228 2.37 -6.61 7.97
CA ALA A 228 1.49 -6.60 9.13
C ALA A 228 0.05 -6.24 8.72
N PRO A 229 -0.98 -6.85 9.33
CA PRO A 229 -2.34 -6.76 8.84
C PRO A 229 -3.02 -5.47 9.30
N GLY A 230 -3.42 -4.58 8.38
CA GLY A 230 -4.35 -3.51 8.79
C GLY A 230 -4.62 -2.29 7.92
N GLY A 231 -3.90 -2.00 6.84
CA GLY A 231 -4.22 -0.82 6.03
C GLY A 231 -3.13 -0.37 5.05
N ALA A 232 -3.46 0.70 4.31
CA ALA A 232 -2.94 1.19 3.02
C ALA A 232 -1.52 0.78 2.61
N ASN A 233 -1.36 0.29 1.37
CA ASN A 233 -0.10 -0.22 0.83
C ASN A 233 0.65 0.85 0.03
N VAL A 234 1.84 1.22 0.52
CA VAL A 234 2.84 1.96 -0.24
C VAL A 234 4.01 1.03 -0.49
N ILE A 235 4.32 0.76 -1.75
CA ILE A 235 5.46 -0.08 -2.17
C ILE A 235 6.53 0.87 -2.65
N ALA A 236 7.79 0.72 -2.27
CA ALA A 236 8.86 1.54 -2.81
C ALA A 236 9.62 0.81 -3.92
N ALA A 237 10.06 1.54 -4.95
CA ALA A 237 11.02 1.08 -5.93
C ALA A 237 12.42 1.12 -5.32
N GLY A 238 13.14 0.02 -5.37
CA GLY A 238 14.58 -0.04 -5.08
C GLY A 238 15.23 -0.94 -6.10
N SER A 239 16.34 -0.48 -6.69
CA SER A 239 17.08 -1.23 -7.70
C SER A 239 17.72 -2.46 -7.07
N MET A 240 17.65 -3.58 -7.78
CA MET A 240 18.44 -4.78 -7.48
C MET A 240 19.93 -4.46 -7.67
N ASN A 241 20.74 -4.75 -6.65
CA ASN A 241 22.11 -5.21 -6.81
C ASN A 241 22.16 -6.63 -6.28
#